data_AF-A0AAE4L0H8-F1
#
_entry.id   AF-A0AAE4L0H8-F1
#
_cell.length_a   1.000
_cell.length_b   1.000
_cell.length_c   1.000
_cell.angle_alpha   90.00
_cell.angle_beta   90.00
_cell.angle_gamma   90.00
#
_symmetry.space_group_name_H-M   'P 1'
#
loop_
_entity.id
_entity.type
_entity.pdbx_description
1 polymer ?
#
loop_
_entity_poly.entity_id
_entity_poly.type
_entity_poly.pdbx_seq_one_letter_code
_entity_poly.pdbx_strand_id
1 'polypeptide(L)' 'MGGAAAILTKANEDYQKGAYRGVAKVTNLIVFADPENQKARQLCQKALTQLGYQAESGTWRNEY' A
#
# COMPACT_ATOMS: atom_id res chain seq x y z
N MET A 1 -6.86 17.78 4.00
CA MET A 1 -6.46 16.36 4.14
C MET A 1 -5.22 16.35 5.05
N GLY A 2 -5.27 15.75 6.24
CA GLY A 2 -4.30 15.93 7.35
C GLY A 2 -2.87 15.41 7.13
N GLY A 3 -2.25 15.70 5.98
CA GLY A 3 -0.90 15.31 5.63
C GLY A 3 -0.71 13.81 5.40
N ALA A 4 0.49 13.43 4.98
CA ALA A 4 0.86 12.03 4.74
C ALA A 4 0.65 11.14 5.98
N ALA A 5 0.85 11.68 7.19
CA ALA A 5 0.69 10.95 8.44
C ALA A 5 -0.76 10.47 8.68
N ALA A 6 -1.76 11.35 8.53
CA ALA A 6 -3.16 10.96 8.74
C ALA A 6 -3.63 9.94 7.68
N ILE A 7 -3.15 10.09 6.44
CA ILE A 7 -3.45 9.13 5.37
C ILE A 7 -2.81 7.78 5.69
N LEU A 8 -1.58 7.74 6.21
CA LEU A 8 -0.93 6.49 6.60
C LEU A 8 -1.63 5.78 7.74
N THR A 9 -2.15 6.50 8.74
CA THR A 9 -2.94 5.89 9.81
C THR A 9 -4.18 5.21 9.26
N LYS A 10 -4.96 5.93 8.42
CA LYS A 10 -6.15 5.36 7.79
C LYS A 10 -5.83 4.19 6.86
N ALA A 11 -4.76 4.29 6.08
CA ALA A 11 -4.29 3.22 5.21
C ALA A 11 -3.89 1.97 6.01
N ASN A 12 -3.37 2.12 7.23
CA ASN A 12 -3.08 0.99 8.12
C ASN A 12 -4.38 0.32 8.61
N GLU A 13 -5.40 1.09 8.98
CA GLU A 13 -6.71 0.54 9.35
C GLU A 13 -7.37 -0.20 8.18
N ASP A 14 -7.31 0.39 6.98
CA ASP A 14 -7.83 -0.22 5.76
C ASP A 14 -7.04 -1.50 5.40
N TYR A 15 -5.73 -1.54 5.69
CA TYR A 15 -4.91 -2.74 5.54
C TYR A 15 -5.41 -3.87 6.45
N GLN A 16 -5.69 -3.58 7.72
CA GLN A 16 -6.23 -4.59 8.65
C GLN A 16 -7.62 -5.10 8.24
N LYS A 17 -8.38 -4.29 7.50
CA LYS A 17 -9.68 -4.70 6.93
C LYS A 17 -9.57 -5.46 5.60
N GLY A 18 -8.34 -5.70 5.10
CA GLY A 18 -8.10 -6.40 3.85
C GLY A 18 -8.28 -5.54 2.58
N ALA A 19 -8.39 -4.22 2.72
CA ALA A 19 -8.59 -3.30 1.58
C ALA A 19 -7.27 -2.99 0.84
N TYR A 20 -6.47 -4.03 0.54
CA TYR A 20 -5.09 -3.91 0.07
C TYR A 20 -4.93 -3.06 -1.21
N ARG A 21 -5.87 -3.16 -2.17
CA ARG A 21 -5.86 -2.35 -3.39
C ARG A 21 -5.90 -0.85 -3.11
N GLY A 22 -6.75 -0.44 -2.16
CA GLY A 22 -6.86 0.96 -1.75
C GLY A 22 -5.60 1.43 -1.03
N VAL A 23 -5.07 0.60 -0.13
CA VAL A 23 -3.85 0.88 0.63
C VAL A 23 -2.64 1.05 -0.29
N ALA A 24 -2.43 0.14 -1.23
CA ALA A 24 -1.34 0.23 -2.21
C ALA A 24 -1.43 1.53 -3.03
N LYS A 25 -2.63 1.91 -3.48
CA LYS A 25 -2.83 3.16 -4.24
C LYS A 25 -2.45 4.40 -3.43
N VAL A 26 -2.96 4.55 -2.20
CA VAL A 26 -2.72 5.77 -1.41
C VAL A 26 -1.29 5.85 -0.89
N THR A 27 -0.69 4.72 -0.51
CA THR A 27 0.71 4.68 -0.05
C THR A 27 1.68 4.93 -1.20
N ASN A 28 1.40 4.41 -2.40
CA ASN A 28 2.18 4.71 -3.59
C ASN A 28 2.18 6.21 -3.91
N LEU A 29 1.03 6.89 -3.82
CA LEU A 29 0.97 8.36 -4.01
C LEU A 29 1.85 9.12 -3.00
N ILE A 30 1.91 8.66 -1.75
CA ILE A 30 2.79 9.25 -0.73
C ILE A 30 4.26 9.00 -1.07
N VAL A 31 4.62 7.79 -1.52
CA VAL A 31 6.00 7.46 -1.93
C VAL A 31 6.43 8.27 -3.14
N PHE A 32 5.52 8.51 -4.10
CA PHE A 32 5.80 9.38 -5.24
C PHE A 32 6.02 10.85 -4.83
N ALA A 33 5.30 11.32 -3.81
CA ALA A 33 5.46 12.69 -3.30
C ALA A 33 6.67 12.85 -2.36
N ASP A 34 6.98 11.82 -1.57
CA ASP A 34 8.06 11.75 -0.60
C ASP A 34 8.69 10.34 -0.61
N PRO A 35 9.71 10.11 -1.45
CA PRO A 35 10.33 8.80 -1.60
C PRO A 35 11.13 8.38 -0.36
N GLU A 36 11.50 9.33 0.52
CA GLU A 36 12.21 9.01 1.76
C GLU A 36 11.27 8.45 2.83
N ASN A 37 9.95 8.61 2.68
CA ASN A 37 8.94 8.12 3.61
C ASN A 37 8.94 6.58 3.73
N GLN A 38 9.76 6.06 4.65
CA GLN A 38 9.91 4.62 4.86
C GLN A 38 8.60 3.96 5.30
N LYS A 39 7.77 4.64 6.08
CA LYS A 39 6.48 4.10 6.54
C LYS A 39 5.53 3.86 5.39
N ALA A 40 5.44 4.81 4.44
CA ALA A 40 4.64 4.66 3.25
C ALA A 40 5.15 3.54 2.34
N ARG A 41 6.47 3.45 2.13
CA ARG A 41 7.08 2.37 1.34
C ARG A 41 6.80 0.99 1.92
N GLN A 42 7.00 0.83 3.23
CA GLN A 42 6.76 -0.44 3.91
C GLN A 42 5.28 -0.85 3.86
N LEU A 43 4.35 0.09 4.06
CA LEU A 43 2.93 -0.21 3.99
C LEU A 43 2.47 -0.53 2.56
N CYS A 44 3.01 0.16 1.56
CA CYS A 44 2.78 -0.14 0.15
C CYS A 44 3.25 -1.56 -0.20
N GLN A 45 4.49 -1.90 0.18
CA GLN A 45 5.05 -3.23 -0.04
C GLN A 45 4.18 -4.32 0.61
N LYS A 46 3.78 -4.14 1.87
CA LYS A 46 2.88 -5.10 2.54
C LYS A 46 1.57 -5.29 1.80
N ALA A 47 0.97 -4.20 1.32
CA ALA A 47 -0.28 -4.26 0.57
C ALA A 47 -0.12 -4.97 -0.78
N LEU A 48 0.94 -4.67 -1.53
CA LEU A 48 1.24 -5.36 -2.80
C LEU A 48 1.51 -6.85 -2.57
N THR A 49 2.31 -7.21 -1.56
CA THR A 49 2.58 -8.61 -1.22
C THR A 49 1.29 -9.40 -0.93
N GLN A 50 0.33 -8.80 -0.20
CA GLN A 50 -0.97 -9.45 0.03
C GLN A 50 -1.78 -9.62 -1.26
N LEU A 51 -1.73 -8.65 -2.18
CA LEU A 51 -2.35 -8.79 -3.50
C LEU A 51 -1.67 -9.87 -4.35
N GLY A 52 -0.35 -9.99 -4.28
CA GLY A 52 0.41 -11.06 -4.93
C GLY A 52 0.03 -12.45 -4.41
N TYR A 53 -0.20 -12.61 -3.11
CA TYR A 53 -0.70 -13.87 -2.54
C TYR A 53 -2.11 -14.23 -3.00
N GLN A 54 -2.96 -13.23 -3.27
CA GLN A 54 -4.34 -13.44 -3.74
C GLN A 54 -4.44 -13.54 -5.27
N ALA A 55 -3.37 -13.23 -6.00
CA ALA A 55 -3.38 -13.26 -7.46
C ALA A 55 -3.37 -14.70 -7.97
N GLU A 56 -4.46 -15.09 -8.67
CA GLU A 56 -4.53 -16.37 -9.38
C GLU A 56 -3.64 -16.39 -10.62
N SER A 57 -3.40 -15.23 -11.21
CA SER A 57 -2.55 -15.09 -12.39
C SER A 57 -1.09 -14.93 -11.98
N GLY A 58 -0.23 -15.82 -12.50
CA GLY A 58 1.21 -15.80 -12.25
C GLY A 58 1.90 -14.50 -12.71
N THR A 59 1.40 -13.85 -13.75
CA THR A 59 1.95 -12.55 -14.19
C THR A 59 1.66 -11.47 -13.16
N TRP A 60 0.43 -11.37 -12.67
CA TRP A 60 0.06 -10.41 -11.63
C TRP A 60 0.80 -10.66 -10.31
N ARG A 61 1.01 -11.93 -9.95
CA ARG A 61 1.80 -12.27 -8.77
C ARG A 61 3.26 -11.80 -8.87
N ASN A 62 3.84 -11.78 -10.06
CA ASN A 62 5.22 -11.34 -10.26
C ASN A 62 5.37 -9.81 -10.27
N GLU A 63 4.32 -9.08 -10.65
CA GLU A 63 4.30 -7.61 -10.70
C GLU A 63 4.02 -6.96 -9.33
N TYR A 64 3.38 -7.70 -8.41
CA TYR A 64 3.08 -7.26 -7.04
C TYR A 64 4.23 -7.51 -6.05
#